data_AF-A0A534LJJ6-F1
#
_entry.id   AF-A0A534LJJ6-F1
#
_cell.length_a   1.000
_cell.length_b   1.000
_cell.length_c   1.000
_cell.angle_alpha   90.00
_cell.angle_beta   90.00
_cell.angle_gamma   90.00
#
_symmetry.space_group_name_H-M   'P 1'
#
loop_
_entity.id
_entity.type
_entity.pdbx_description
1 polymer ?
#
loop_
_entity_poly.entity_id
_entity_poly.type
_entity_poly.pdbx_seq_one_letter_code
_entity_poly.pdbx_strand_id
1 'polypeptide(L)'
;MTIPDAAPPPSRGKEVLVEFPQDELIAKWEEFFEEMGYLSKIIAVADRYPESRSLEASFLDLNRFDTDMAIYLLRHPLNVLMAGEEAIRRLVPPGEEAPQIHLRINGLP
;
A
#
# COMPACT_ATOMS: atom_id res chain seq x y z
N MET A 1 -43.33 41.80 1.62
CA MET A 1 -42.13 41.26 2.29
C MET A 1 -42.11 39.77 2.00
N THR A 2 -41.23 39.33 1.11
CA THR A 2 -41.04 37.94 0.71
C THR A 2 -39.66 37.55 1.22
N ILE A 3 -39.58 36.51 2.04
CA ILE A 3 -38.30 35.97 2.52
C ILE A 3 -37.59 35.38 1.28
N PRO A 4 -36.31 35.72 1.00
CA PRO A 4 -35.63 35.17 -0.16
C PRO A 4 -35.26 33.71 0.10
N ASP A 5 -35.50 32.91 -0.93
CA ASP A 5 -35.03 31.55 -1.12
C ASP A 5 -33.52 31.47 -0.80
N ALA A 6 -33.20 30.84 0.34
CA ALA A 6 -31.81 30.59 0.70
C ALA A 6 -31.32 29.39 -0.11
N ALA A 7 -30.43 29.66 -1.06
CA ALA A 7 -29.70 28.64 -1.81
C ALA A 7 -29.11 27.59 -0.83
N PRO A 8 -29.15 26.30 -1.18
CA PRO A 8 -28.55 25.27 -0.34
C PRO A 8 -27.04 25.56 -0.17
N PRO A 9 -26.47 25.26 1.02
CA PRO A 9 -25.05 25.47 1.27
C PRO A 9 -24.22 24.69 0.23
N PRO A 10 -23.05 25.21 -0.19
CA PRO A 10 -22.18 24.48 -1.10
C PRO A 10 -21.85 23.15 -0.45
N SER A 11 -22.18 22.05 -1.13
CA SER A 11 -21.82 20.70 -0.74
C SER A 11 -20.34 20.69 -0.42
N ARG A 12 -20.01 20.67 0.88
CA ARG A 12 -18.66 20.48 1.41
C ARG A 12 -18.09 19.31 0.64
N GLY A 13 -17.04 19.57 -0.15
CA GLY A 13 -16.59 18.72 -1.24
C GLY A 13 -16.68 17.26 -0.83
N LYS A 14 -17.41 16.45 -1.61
CA LYS A 14 -17.24 15.00 -1.54
C LYS A 14 -15.74 14.80 -1.65
N GLU A 15 -15.08 14.42 -0.55
CA GLU A 15 -13.73 13.87 -0.64
C GLU A 15 -13.86 12.79 -1.70
N VAL A 16 -13.23 13.02 -2.85
CA VAL A 16 -13.13 12.00 -3.88
C VAL A 16 -12.32 10.91 -3.19
N LEU A 17 -13.01 9.87 -2.74
CA LEU A 17 -12.36 8.69 -2.20
C LEU A 17 -11.61 8.10 -3.39
N VAL A 18 -10.28 8.22 -3.37
CA VAL A 18 -9.43 7.50 -4.31
C VAL A 18 -9.64 6.04 -3.97
N GLU A 19 -10.35 5.34 -4.84
CA GLU A 19 -10.53 3.89 -4.78
C GLU A 19 -9.41 3.27 -5.60
N PHE A 20 -8.71 2.30 -5.01
CA PHE A 20 -7.72 1.54 -5.76
C PHE A 20 -8.24 0.13 -6.03
N PRO A 21 -8.44 -0.25 -7.31
CA PRO A 21 -8.62 -1.64 -7.70
C PRO A 21 -7.46 -2.51 -7.19
N GLN A 22 -7.75 -3.77 -6.88
CA GLN A 22 -6.75 -4.66 -6.29
C GLN A 22 -5.51 -4.84 -7.18
N ASP A 23 -5.70 -5.03 -8.48
CA ASP A 23 -4.59 -5.18 -9.43
C ASP A 23 -3.74 -3.91 -9.55
N GLU A 24 -4.35 -2.73 -9.41
CA GLU A 24 -3.64 -1.46 -9.40
C GLU A 24 -2.78 -1.30 -8.13
N LEU A 25 -3.31 -1.69 -6.96
CA LEU A 25 -2.51 -1.70 -5.73
C LEU A 25 -1.31 -2.63 -5.83
N ILE A 26 -1.49 -3.80 -6.43
CA ILE A 26 -0.40 -4.77 -6.60
C ILE A 26 0.68 -4.18 -7.51
N ALA A 27 0.30 -3.61 -8.66
CA ALA A 27 1.24 -2.95 -9.57
C ALA A 27 1.99 -1.79 -8.88
N LYS A 28 1.29 -0.94 -8.12
CA LYS A 28 1.92 0.14 -7.35
C LYS A 28 2.89 -0.36 -6.28
N TRP A 29 2.58 -1.48 -5.63
CA TRP A 29 3.52 -2.11 -4.71
C TRP A 29 4.77 -2.65 -5.43
N GLU A 30 4.60 -3.29 -6.58
CA GLU A 30 5.72 -3.77 -7.40
C GLU A 30 6.64 -2.60 -7.80
N GLU A 31 6.06 -1.51 -8.30
CA GLU A 31 6.78 -0.26 -8.61
C GLU A 31 7.48 0.32 -7.37
N PHE A 32 6.78 0.43 -6.24
CA PHE A 32 7.36 0.90 -4.97
C PHE A 32 8.57 0.07 -4.54
N PHE A 33 8.47 -1.26 -4.62
CA PHE A 33 9.56 -2.15 -4.19
C PHE A 33 10.78 -2.05 -5.10
N GLU A 34 10.57 -1.82 -6.39
CA GLU A 34 11.65 -1.57 -7.35
C GLU A 34 12.30 -0.20 -7.11
N GLU A 35 11.52 0.88 -7.13
CA GLU A 35 12.02 2.26 -7.04
C GLU A 35 12.69 2.56 -5.69
N MET A 36 12.14 2.02 -4.60
CA MET A 36 12.67 2.25 -3.25
C MET A 36 13.72 1.21 -2.83
N GLY A 37 14.13 0.31 -3.74
CA GLY A 37 15.25 -0.61 -3.53
C GLY A 37 14.96 -1.77 -2.56
N TYR A 38 13.71 -2.21 -2.45
CA TYR A 38 13.30 -3.32 -1.57
C TYR A 38 13.53 -4.71 -2.17
N LEU A 39 13.80 -4.83 -3.49
CA LEU A 39 14.02 -6.12 -4.15
C LEU A 39 15.08 -6.99 -3.45
N SER A 40 16.23 -6.40 -3.11
CA SER A 40 17.29 -7.11 -2.38
C SER A 40 16.86 -7.57 -0.98
N LYS A 41 16.02 -6.79 -0.30
CA LYS A 41 15.47 -7.16 1.02
C LYS A 41 14.45 -8.29 0.90
N ILE A 42 13.61 -8.28 -0.13
CA ILE A 42 12.65 -9.35 -0.41
C ILE A 42 13.40 -10.69 -0.61
N ILE A 43 14.43 -10.69 -1.46
CA ILE A 43 15.27 -11.87 -1.70
C ILE A 43 15.92 -12.34 -0.39
N ALA A 44 16.52 -11.41 0.38
CA ALA A 44 17.17 -11.77 1.64
C ALA A 44 16.20 -12.30 2.72
N VAL A 45 14.92 -11.93 2.69
CA VAL A 45 13.90 -12.52 3.57
C VAL A 45 13.53 -13.92 3.08
N ALA A 46 13.35 -14.11 1.77
CA ALA A 46 13.07 -15.42 1.18
C ALA A 46 14.19 -16.44 1.46
N ASP A 47 15.46 -16.06 1.30
CA ASP A 47 16.63 -16.92 1.55
C ASP A 47 16.79 -17.34 3.02
N ARG A 48 16.21 -16.57 3.95
CA ARG A 48 16.25 -16.82 5.40
C ARG A 48 14.91 -17.35 5.91
N TYR A 49 14.04 -17.80 5.04
CA TYR A 49 12.79 -18.40 5.47
C TYR A 49 13.07 -19.83 5.99
N PRO A 50 12.52 -20.24 7.15
CA PRO A 50 11.46 -19.59 7.92
C PRO A 50 11.92 -18.75 9.13
N GLU A 51 13.23 -18.51 9.31
CA GLU A 51 13.77 -17.69 10.40
C GLU A 51 13.34 -16.22 10.28
N SER A 52 13.24 -15.72 9.06
CA SER A 52 12.71 -14.39 8.72
C SER A 52 11.45 -14.52 7.89
N ARG A 53 10.36 -13.90 8.34
CA ARG A 53 9.04 -14.01 7.69
C ARG A 53 8.36 -12.66 7.45
N SER A 54 9.06 -11.55 7.62
CA SER A 54 8.49 -10.23 7.45
C SER A 54 9.42 -9.30 6.69
N LEU A 55 8.85 -8.54 5.78
CA LEU A 55 9.48 -7.39 5.15
C LEU A 55 8.98 -6.13 5.85
N GLU A 56 9.90 -5.33 6.39
CA GLU A 56 9.58 -4.02 6.96
C GLU A 56 9.74 -2.93 5.90
N ALA A 57 8.73 -2.08 5.74
CA ALA A 57 8.75 -0.90 4.89
C ALA A 57 8.32 0.36 5.66
N SER A 58 8.86 1.50 5.25
CA SER A 58 8.61 2.78 5.91
C SER A 58 7.36 3.46 5.38
N PHE A 59 6.48 3.91 6.27
CA PHE A 59 5.34 4.74 5.88
C PHE A 59 5.80 6.04 5.20
N LEU A 60 6.91 6.62 5.65
CA LEU A 60 7.46 7.84 5.04
C LEU A 60 7.92 7.60 3.60
N ASP A 61 8.50 6.42 3.33
CA ASP A 61 8.91 6.03 1.98
C ASP A 61 7.67 5.84 1.10
N LEU A 62 6.66 5.13 1.60
CA LEU A 62 5.40 4.92 0.88
C LEU A 62 4.72 6.25 0.56
N ASN A 63 4.66 7.18 1.51
CA ASN A 63 4.05 8.49 1.33
C ASN A 63 4.82 9.39 0.35
N ARG A 64 6.14 9.24 0.25
CA ARG A 64 6.98 9.92 -0.74
C ARG A 64 6.80 9.36 -2.14
N PHE A 65 6.61 8.05 -2.25
CA PHE A 65 6.33 7.38 -3.51
C PHE A 65 4.93 7.72 -4.02
N ASP A 66 3.91 7.50 -3.19
CA ASP A 66 2.51 7.76 -3.54
C ASP A 66 1.72 8.16 -2.28
N THR A 67 1.42 9.47 -2.18
CA THR A 67 0.67 10.03 -1.05
C THR A 67 -0.77 9.51 -0.99
N ASP A 68 -1.42 9.28 -2.14
CA ASP A 68 -2.79 8.79 -2.17
C ASP A 68 -2.86 7.34 -1.69
N MET A 69 -1.90 6.51 -2.12
CA MET A 69 -1.75 5.13 -1.62
C MET A 69 -1.45 5.09 -0.12
N ALA A 70 -0.62 6.01 0.39
CA ALA A 70 -0.32 6.10 1.82
C ALA A 70 -1.55 6.54 2.65
N ILE A 71 -2.32 7.52 2.16
CA ILE A 71 -3.59 7.91 2.80
C ILE A 71 -4.60 6.76 2.75
N TYR A 72 -4.66 6.04 1.62
CA TYR A 72 -5.55 4.90 1.45
C TYR A 72 -5.16 3.72 2.35
N LEU A 73 -3.87 3.47 2.58
CA LEU A 73 -3.38 2.52 3.59
C LEU A 73 -3.94 2.82 4.98
N LEU A 74 -3.97 4.09 5.40
CA LEU A 74 -4.50 4.47 6.72
C LEU A 74 -6.01 4.22 6.84
N ARG A 75 -6.74 4.27 5.72
CA ARG A 75 -8.20 4.07 5.66
C ARG A 75 -8.58 2.59 5.46
N HIS A 76 -7.83 1.87 4.65
CA HIS A 76 -8.09 0.50 4.21
C HIS A 76 -6.86 -0.41 4.38
N PRO A 77 -6.32 -0.55 5.60
CA PRO A 77 -5.01 -1.17 5.83
C PRO A 77 -4.95 -2.62 5.34
N LEU A 78 -5.99 -3.41 5.57
CA LEU A 78 -6.02 -4.82 5.18
C LEU A 78 -5.91 -4.99 3.66
N ASN A 79 -6.65 -4.21 2.88
CA ASN A 79 -6.65 -4.30 1.42
C ASN A 79 -5.27 -3.95 0.85
N VAL A 80 -4.69 -2.85 1.33
CA VAL A 80 -3.39 -2.37 0.86
C VAL A 80 -2.27 -3.31 1.26
N LEU A 81 -2.26 -3.82 2.49
CA LEU A 81 -1.24 -4.76 2.95
C LEU A 81 -1.33 -6.11 2.22
N MET A 82 -2.54 -6.64 2.00
CA MET A 82 -2.71 -7.88 1.23
C MET A 82 -2.22 -7.74 -0.21
N ALA A 83 -2.49 -6.60 -0.86
CA ALA A 83 -1.94 -6.32 -2.19
C ALA A 83 -0.39 -6.24 -2.17
N GLY A 84 0.19 -5.71 -1.10
CA GLY A 84 1.64 -5.66 -0.92
C GLY A 84 2.26 -7.04 -0.69
N GLU A 85 1.63 -7.91 0.10
CA GLU A 85 2.06 -9.30 0.27
C GLU A 85 1.95 -10.09 -1.04
N GLU A 86 0.90 -9.84 -1.82
CA GLU A 86 0.73 -10.38 -3.16
C GLU A 86 1.88 -9.94 -4.09
N ALA A 87 2.21 -8.65 -4.12
CA ALA A 87 3.34 -8.12 -4.89
C ALA A 87 4.68 -8.74 -4.44
N ILE A 88 4.94 -8.85 -3.13
CA ILE A 88 6.16 -9.51 -2.62
C ILE A 88 6.25 -10.93 -3.17
N ARG A 89 5.18 -11.71 -3.09
CA ARG A 89 5.17 -13.09 -3.57
C ARG A 89 5.40 -13.21 -5.08
N ARG A 90 5.02 -12.21 -5.89
CA ARG A 90 5.33 -12.16 -7.34
C ARG A 90 6.79 -11.81 -7.63
N LEU A 91 7.42 -11.03 -6.75
CA LEU A 91 8.81 -10.60 -6.87
C LEU A 91 9.82 -11.61 -6.30
N VAL A 92 9.38 -12.52 -5.43
CA VAL A 92 10.24 -13.59 -4.92
C VAL A 92 10.63 -14.53 -6.08
N PRO A 93 11.92 -14.86 -6.26
CA PRO A 93 12.35 -15.83 -7.27
C PRO A 93 11.65 -17.19 -7.10
N PRO A 94 11.34 -17.90 -8.20
CA PRO A 94 10.71 -19.20 -8.12
C PRO A 94 11.58 -20.22 -7.37
N GLY A 95 10.97 -20.97 -6.45
CA GLY A 95 11.59 -22.04 -5.66
C GLY A 95 10.65 -23.23 -5.44
N GLU A 96 11.06 -24.22 -4.66
CA GLU A 96 10.26 -25.43 -4.39
C GLU A 96 8.96 -25.12 -3.63
N GLU A 97 8.99 -24.16 -2.70
CA GLU A 97 7.82 -23.62 -2.00
C GLU A 97 7.88 -22.10 -1.98
N ALA A 98 6.76 -21.43 -2.28
CA ALA A 98 6.67 -19.98 -2.21
C ALA A 98 6.58 -19.53 -0.74
N PRO A 99 7.55 -18.73 -0.23
CA PRO A 99 7.52 -18.29 1.16
C PRO A 99 6.36 -17.32 1.39
N GLN A 100 5.64 -17.49 2.51
CA GLN A 100 4.64 -16.52 2.94
C GLN A 100 5.34 -15.41 3.74
N ILE A 101 5.71 -14.34 3.05
CA ILE A 101 6.35 -13.17 3.64
C ILE A 101 5.29 -12.13 3.99
N HIS A 102 5.24 -11.71 5.25
CA HIS A 102 4.32 -10.68 5.71
C HIS A 102 4.87 -9.27 5.50
N LEU A 103 4.01 -8.35 5.10
CA LEU A 103 4.38 -6.93 4.97
C LEU A 103 4.09 -6.18 6.27
N ARG A 104 5.07 -5.44 6.78
CA ARG A 104 4.93 -4.60 7.98
C ARG A 104 5.31 -3.16 7.67
N ILE A 105 4.40 -2.23 7.92
CA ILE A 105 4.64 -0.80 7.77
C ILE A 105 5.03 -0.20 9.12
N ASN A 106 6.19 0.44 9.17
CA ASN A 106 6.68 1.15 10.35
C ASN A 106 6.54 2.68 10.18
N GLY A 107 6.57 3.41 11.31
CA GLY A 107 6.53 4.88 11.29
C GLY A 107 5.20 5.50 10.86
N LEU A 108 4.07 4.83 11.15
CA LEU A 108 2.73 5.40 10.98
C LEU A 108 2.57 6.71 11.80
N PRO A 109 1.82 7.71 11.29
CA PRO A 109 1.60 8.99 11.95
C PRO A 109 0.69 8.92 13.18
#